data_AF-A0A959MM08-F1
#
_entry.id   AF-A0A959MM08-F1
#
_cell.length_a   1.000
_cell.length_b   1.000
_cell.length_c   1.000
_cell.angle_alpha   90.00
_cell.angle_beta   90.00
_cell.angle_gamma   90.00
#
_symmetry.space_group_name_H-M   'P 1'
#
loop_
_entity.id
_entity.type
_entity.pdbx_description
1 polymer ?
#
loop_
_entity_poly.entity_id
_entity_poly.type
_entity_poly.pdbx_seq_one_letter_code
_entity_poly.pdbx_strand_id
1 'polypeptide(L)'
;MKPILIILLAAFTLTACTNYGKKVKKSKIEVYYKDGITEEEAQQTADYIYELDTNPSTKDNKKSFQLMRDGDTIQCKMVVKKDRMEKVPVSSFAMIGSLLSSKIFNDKPVNLILSDNHFKAIKTVYFDKSIQEKMATNEFGQETKFSNIEVFINDGYTKEDGMSLAKFLNTAMNPSNVISFQLKKNESGQPLIRMATAPGAVDNISAQSIHDLSEKISKEMYNGSPLVFELTDTQFNTLKSFPYTP
;
A
#
# COMPACT_ATOMS: atom_id res chain seq x y z
N MET A 1 75.43 11.80 15.79
CA MET A 1 74.23 10.98 16.07
C MET A 1 73.27 11.80 16.90
N LYS A 2 72.09 12.14 16.37
CA LYS A 2 70.87 12.52 17.11
C LYS A 2 69.70 12.31 16.13
N PRO A 3 68.72 11.46 16.44
CA PRO A 3 67.73 11.01 15.47
C PRO A 3 66.65 12.07 15.24
N ILE A 4 66.32 12.22 13.97
CA ILE A 4 65.14 12.91 13.43
C ILE A 4 63.90 12.11 13.88
N LEU A 5 62.96 12.77 14.56
CA LEU A 5 61.63 12.21 14.78
C LEU A 5 60.59 13.22 14.27
N ILE A 6 60.30 13.13 12.97
CA ILE A 6 59.16 13.79 12.34
C ILE A 6 57.92 12.97 12.72
N ILE A 7 57.12 13.50 13.65
CA ILE A 7 55.81 12.96 13.99
C ILE A 7 54.86 13.34 12.85
N LEU A 8 54.66 12.41 11.91
CA LEU A 8 53.63 12.49 10.89
C LEU A 8 52.28 12.22 11.55
N LEU A 9 51.62 13.28 12.01
CA LEU A 9 50.24 13.24 12.49
C LEU A 9 49.31 13.08 11.27
N ALA A 10 49.14 11.84 10.83
CA ALA A 10 48.14 11.48 9.83
C ALA A 10 46.75 11.65 10.45
N ALA A 11 46.16 12.81 10.25
CA ALA A 11 44.75 13.06 10.50
C ALA A 11 43.92 12.15 9.58
N PHE A 12 43.49 11.00 10.10
CA PHE A 12 42.42 10.21 9.51
C PHE A 12 41.15 11.06 9.54
N THR A 13 40.85 11.75 8.45
CA THR A 13 39.52 12.28 8.20
C THR A 13 38.60 11.08 7.94
N LEU A 14 37.90 10.64 8.99
CA LEU A 14 36.73 9.78 8.88
C LEU A 14 35.62 10.58 8.20
N THR A 15 35.71 10.75 6.88
CA THR A 15 34.54 11.12 6.10
C THR A 15 33.59 9.92 6.19
N ALA A 16 32.50 10.11 6.92
CA ALA A 16 31.38 9.16 6.93
C ALA A 16 30.76 9.15 5.53
N CYS A 17 31.38 8.42 4.60
CA CYS A 17 30.81 8.13 3.29
C CYS A 17 29.58 7.26 3.52
N THR A 18 28.40 7.87 3.54
CA THR A 18 27.14 7.14 3.48
C THR A 18 27.04 6.50 2.10
N ASN A 19 27.56 5.28 1.96
CA ASN A 19 27.48 4.53 0.71
C ASN A 19 26.09 3.88 0.59
N TYR A 20 25.18 4.57 -0.10
CA TYR A 20 23.84 4.04 -0.39
C TYR A 20 23.82 3.03 -1.54
N GLY A 21 24.96 2.81 -2.22
CA GLY A 21 25.06 1.97 -3.41
C GLY A 21 24.98 2.77 -4.71
N LYS A 22 24.91 2.03 -5.83
CA LYS A 22 24.66 2.61 -7.16
C LYS A 22 23.21 3.09 -7.24
N LYS A 23 22.89 3.93 -8.22
CA LYS A 23 21.57 4.56 -8.35
C LYS A 23 21.04 4.49 -9.77
N VAL A 24 19.80 4.05 -9.91
CA VAL A 24 18.98 4.24 -11.11
C VAL A 24 17.85 5.22 -10.81
N LYS A 25 17.25 5.79 -11.85
CA LYS A 25 16.23 6.83 -11.71
C LYS A 25 15.18 6.74 -12.81
N LYS A 26 13.91 6.86 -12.41
CA LYS A 26 12.79 7.10 -13.32
C LYS A 26 11.98 8.30 -12.83
N SER A 27 12.09 9.42 -13.55
CA SER A 27 11.42 10.68 -13.17
C SER A 27 11.73 11.09 -11.71
N LYS A 28 10.73 11.11 -10.81
CA LYS A 28 10.85 11.43 -9.37
C LYS A 28 11.18 10.23 -8.47
N ILE A 29 11.29 9.03 -9.05
CA ILE A 29 11.63 7.79 -8.34
C ILE A 29 13.13 7.55 -8.44
N GLU A 30 13.80 7.43 -7.30
CA GLU A 30 15.20 7.01 -7.22
C GLU A 30 15.31 5.69 -6.50
N VAL A 31 16.02 4.75 -7.11
CA VAL A 31 16.29 3.44 -6.51
C VAL A 31 17.79 3.29 -6.39
N TYR A 32 18.26 3.24 -5.15
CA TYR A 32 19.62 2.89 -4.80
C TYR A 32 19.72 1.36 -4.69
N TYR A 33 20.82 0.77 -5.11
CA TYR A 33 21.01 -0.68 -5.08
C TYR A 33 22.45 -1.05 -4.76
N LYS A 34 22.59 -2.14 -4.00
CA LYS A 34 23.86 -2.74 -3.60
C LYS A 34 23.64 -4.19 -3.18
N ASP A 35 24.72 -4.84 -2.71
CA ASP A 35 24.68 -6.11 -2.01
C ASP A 35 23.86 -7.18 -2.75
N GLY A 36 24.28 -7.50 -3.99
CA GLY A 36 23.71 -8.58 -4.78
C GLY A 36 22.47 -8.24 -5.62
N ILE A 37 21.98 -7.00 -5.59
CA ILE A 37 20.92 -6.51 -6.50
C ILE A 37 21.54 -6.07 -7.83
N THR A 38 20.92 -6.47 -8.94
CA THR A 38 21.36 -6.07 -10.29
C THR A 38 20.85 -4.68 -10.66
N GLU A 39 21.49 -4.04 -11.63
CA GLU A 39 21.02 -2.75 -12.16
C GLU A 39 19.66 -2.89 -12.85
N GLU A 40 19.43 -4.01 -13.52
CA GLU A 40 18.14 -4.32 -14.18
C GLU A 40 17.01 -4.45 -13.15
N GLU A 41 17.20 -5.21 -12.07
CA GLU A 41 16.22 -5.33 -10.98
C GLU A 41 15.90 -3.97 -10.35
N ALA A 42 16.92 -3.13 -10.17
CA ALA A 42 16.76 -1.77 -9.65
C ALA A 42 15.97 -0.89 -10.64
N GLN A 43 16.27 -1.00 -11.95
CA GLN A 43 15.62 -0.21 -12.99
C GLN A 43 14.14 -0.61 -13.14
N GLN A 44 13.85 -1.91 -13.18
CA GLN A 44 12.49 -2.44 -13.16
C GLN A 44 11.71 -1.96 -11.94
N THR A 45 12.36 -1.88 -10.77
CA THR A 45 11.74 -1.33 -9.56
C THR A 45 11.39 0.15 -9.73
N ALA A 46 12.30 0.95 -10.29
CA ALA A 46 12.05 2.37 -10.53
C ALA A 46 10.90 2.59 -11.51
N ASP A 47 10.85 1.80 -12.58
CA ASP A 47 9.80 1.85 -13.61
C ASP A 47 8.44 1.43 -13.04
N TYR A 48 8.39 0.31 -12.33
CA TYR A 48 7.13 -0.20 -11.78
C TYR A 48 6.55 0.72 -10.69
N ILE A 49 7.39 1.24 -9.78
CA ILE A 49 6.94 2.21 -8.78
C ILE A 49 6.47 3.52 -9.43
N TYR A 50 7.08 3.92 -10.54
CA TYR A 50 6.62 5.07 -11.31
C TYR A 50 5.23 4.83 -11.90
N GLU A 51 4.96 3.63 -12.43
CA GLU A 51 3.63 3.25 -12.94
C GLU A 51 2.56 3.21 -11.84
N LEU A 52 2.90 2.74 -10.65
CA LEU A 52 2.00 2.74 -9.49
C LEU A 52 1.74 4.15 -8.91
N ASP A 53 2.54 5.15 -9.28
CA ASP A 53 2.42 6.50 -8.74
C ASP A 53 1.31 7.30 -9.44
N THR A 54 0.08 7.14 -8.95
CA THR A 54 -1.14 7.78 -9.47
C THR A 54 -1.18 9.30 -9.37
N ASN A 55 -0.20 9.96 -8.75
CA ASN A 55 -0.12 11.42 -8.64
C ASN A 55 1.20 11.98 -9.21
N PRO A 56 1.38 11.97 -10.54
CA PRO A 56 2.61 12.41 -11.19
C PRO A 56 2.84 13.93 -11.10
N SER A 57 1.82 14.72 -10.79
CA SER A 57 1.79 16.17 -11.05
C SER A 57 2.41 17.09 -9.99
N THR A 58 2.85 16.57 -8.84
CA THR A 58 3.45 17.40 -7.79
C THR A 58 4.98 17.42 -7.91
N LYS A 59 5.57 18.57 -8.25
CA LYS A 59 7.02 18.77 -8.45
C LYS A 59 7.92 18.38 -7.27
N ASP A 60 7.40 18.28 -6.04
CA ASP A 60 8.18 18.09 -4.80
C ASP A 60 8.06 16.72 -4.12
N ASN A 61 7.44 15.71 -4.73
CA ASN A 61 7.29 14.38 -4.12
C ASN A 61 8.31 13.37 -4.64
N LYS A 62 9.60 13.67 -4.48
CA LYS A 62 10.67 12.70 -4.74
C LYS A 62 10.49 11.47 -3.84
N LYS A 63 10.50 10.26 -4.42
CA LYS A 63 10.44 9.00 -3.68
C LYS A 63 11.76 8.27 -3.84
N SER A 64 12.31 7.80 -2.72
CA SER A 64 13.62 7.16 -2.69
C SER A 64 13.52 5.79 -2.05
N PHE A 65 14.13 4.81 -2.70
CA PHE A 65 14.19 3.43 -2.27
C PHE A 65 15.64 2.94 -2.24
N GLN A 66 15.96 1.98 -1.39
CA GLN A 66 17.23 1.26 -1.40
C GLN A 66 16.96 -0.25 -1.39
N LEU A 67 17.53 -0.95 -2.36
CA LEU A 67 17.44 -2.40 -2.50
C LEU A 67 18.75 -3.05 -2.07
N MET A 68 18.63 -4.12 -1.32
CA MET A 68 19.74 -4.98 -0.90
C MET A 68 19.24 -6.42 -0.86
N ARG A 69 20.13 -7.39 -1.07
CA ARG A 69 19.82 -8.80 -0.92
C ARG A 69 20.38 -9.33 0.39
N ASP A 70 19.58 -10.12 1.10
CA ASP A 70 19.94 -10.81 2.34
C ASP A 70 19.53 -12.28 2.21
N GLY A 71 20.46 -13.12 1.77
CA GLY A 71 20.17 -14.47 1.31
C GLY A 71 19.23 -14.46 0.09
N ASP A 72 18.10 -15.14 0.19
CA ASP A 72 17.04 -15.14 -0.83
C ASP A 72 16.01 -14.01 -0.64
N THR A 73 16.11 -13.24 0.44
CA THR A 73 15.16 -12.17 0.75
C THR A 73 15.68 -10.83 0.26
N ILE A 74 14.81 -10.05 -0.37
CA ILE A 74 15.09 -8.67 -0.77
C ILE A 74 14.68 -7.75 0.38
N GLN A 75 15.60 -6.87 0.77
CA GLN A 75 15.35 -5.81 1.72
C GLN A 75 15.12 -4.51 0.93
N CYS A 76 13.87 -4.09 0.82
CA CYS A 76 13.48 -2.87 0.14
C CYS A 76 13.23 -1.75 1.15
N LYS A 77 14.21 -0.88 1.34
CA LYS A 77 14.03 0.32 2.17
C LYS A 77 13.28 1.39 1.40
N MET A 78 12.26 1.96 2.02
CA MET A 78 11.45 3.05 1.49
C MET A 78 11.59 4.27 2.39
N VAL A 79 11.96 5.42 1.82
CA VAL A 79 11.97 6.69 2.56
C VAL A 79 10.52 7.13 2.77
N VAL A 80 10.13 7.34 4.03
CA VAL A 80 8.80 7.83 4.40
C VAL A 80 8.88 9.06 5.28
N LYS A 81 7.84 9.89 5.22
CA LYS A 81 7.63 10.96 6.22
C LYS A 81 6.83 10.36 7.38
N LYS A 82 7.33 10.50 8.61
CA LYS A 82 6.78 9.83 9.80
C LYS A 82 5.31 10.19 10.05
N ASP A 83 4.96 11.46 9.90
CA ASP A 83 3.60 12.01 10.00
C ASP A 83 2.62 11.41 8.99
N ARG A 84 3.10 11.03 7.81
CA ARG A 84 2.30 10.34 6.78
C ARG A 84 2.24 8.85 7.02
N MET A 85 3.35 8.24 7.42
CA MET A 85 3.45 6.81 7.71
C MET A 85 2.42 6.38 8.78
N GLU A 86 2.25 7.17 9.84
CA GLU A 86 1.30 6.87 10.92
C GLU A 86 -0.17 6.88 10.46
N LYS A 87 -0.46 7.53 9.34
CA LYS A 87 -1.81 7.61 8.75
C LYS A 87 -2.07 6.54 7.69
N VAL A 88 -1.02 5.83 7.24
CA VAL A 88 -1.13 4.79 6.21
C VAL A 88 -1.15 3.41 6.90
N PRO A 89 -2.15 2.57 6.61
CA PRO A 89 -2.18 1.22 7.15
C PRO A 89 -0.94 0.38 6.80
N VAL A 90 -0.50 -0.47 7.72
CA VAL A 90 0.67 -1.34 7.54
C VAL A 90 0.54 -2.28 6.34
N SER A 91 -0.67 -2.73 6.08
CA SER A 91 -1.04 -3.56 4.93
C SER A 91 -0.83 -2.90 3.57
N SER A 92 -1.05 -1.58 3.46
CA SER A 92 -0.76 -0.83 2.23
C SER A 92 0.73 -0.92 1.89
N PHE A 93 1.59 -0.91 2.92
CA PHE A 93 3.02 -1.14 2.76
C PHE A 93 3.34 -2.61 2.44
N ALA A 94 2.65 -3.55 3.08
CA ALA A 94 2.84 -4.98 2.81
C ALA A 94 2.49 -5.34 1.34
N MET A 95 1.46 -4.72 0.77
CA MET A 95 1.06 -4.88 -0.63
C MET A 95 2.16 -4.47 -1.61
N ILE A 96 2.91 -3.38 -1.32
CA ILE A 96 4.05 -2.97 -2.14
C ILE A 96 5.12 -4.07 -2.15
N GLY A 97 5.42 -4.67 -1.00
CA GLY A 97 6.36 -5.80 -0.92
C GLY A 97 5.92 -6.99 -1.78
N SER A 98 4.65 -7.38 -1.67
CA SER A 98 4.08 -8.49 -2.47
C SER A 98 4.07 -8.20 -3.98
N LEU A 99 3.80 -6.96 -4.38
CA LEU A 99 3.85 -6.55 -5.77
C LEU A 99 5.27 -6.60 -6.34
N LEU A 100 6.26 -6.06 -5.63
CA LEU A 100 7.65 -6.13 -6.06
C LEU A 100 8.15 -7.58 -6.14
N SER A 101 7.78 -8.40 -5.17
CA SER A 101 8.10 -9.84 -5.15
C SER A 101 7.64 -10.53 -6.44
N SER A 102 6.36 -10.39 -6.77
CA SER A 102 5.76 -11.05 -7.94
C SER A 102 6.18 -10.47 -9.28
N LYS A 103 6.37 -9.14 -9.38
CA LYS A 103 6.63 -8.47 -10.67
C LYS A 103 8.10 -8.38 -11.07
N ILE A 104 9.00 -8.42 -10.10
CA ILE A 104 10.42 -8.09 -10.33
C ILE A 104 11.32 -9.20 -9.83
N PHE A 105 11.03 -9.72 -8.62
CA PHE A 105 11.94 -10.64 -7.95
C PHE A 105 11.57 -12.11 -8.08
N ASN A 106 10.75 -12.47 -9.08
CA ASN A 106 10.36 -13.85 -9.37
C ASN A 106 9.82 -14.59 -8.13
N ASP A 107 8.87 -13.95 -7.44
CA ASP A 107 8.22 -14.43 -6.22
C ASP A 107 9.14 -14.63 -4.99
N LYS A 108 10.39 -14.13 -5.05
CA LYS A 108 11.26 -14.09 -3.87
C LYS A 108 10.73 -13.11 -2.81
N PRO A 109 10.86 -13.41 -1.50
CA PRO A 109 10.34 -12.54 -0.44
C PRO A 109 10.92 -11.12 -0.50
N VAL A 110 10.07 -10.11 -0.38
CA VAL A 110 10.48 -8.70 -0.28
C VAL A 110 9.98 -8.12 1.03
N ASN A 111 10.90 -7.84 1.96
CA ASN A 111 10.60 -7.08 3.16
C ASN A 111 10.63 -5.59 2.83
N LEU A 112 9.60 -4.85 3.25
CA LEU A 112 9.58 -3.40 3.13
C LEU A 112 10.07 -2.76 4.44
N ILE A 113 11.17 -2.01 4.37
CA ILE A 113 11.75 -1.32 5.53
C ILE A 113 11.43 0.18 5.39
N LEU A 114 10.48 0.66 6.18
CA LEU A 114 10.17 2.09 6.27
C LEU A 114 11.35 2.79 6.96
N SER A 115 11.86 3.85 6.35
CA SER A 115 13.12 4.49 6.76
C SER A 115 13.05 6.01 6.66
N ASP A 116 13.99 6.68 7.34
CA ASP A 116 14.21 8.11 7.17
C ASP A 116 14.91 8.44 5.84
N ASN A 117 15.20 9.73 5.60
CA ASN A 117 15.88 10.20 4.39
C ASN A 117 17.35 9.78 4.27
N HIS A 118 17.91 9.08 5.28
CA HIS A 118 19.24 8.49 5.27
C HIS A 118 19.19 6.95 5.24
N PHE A 119 18.03 6.38 4.91
CA PHE A 119 17.79 4.93 4.88
C PHE A 119 18.04 4.22 6.23
N LYS A 120 17.91 4.95 7.35
CA LYS A 120 17.89 4.36 8.68
C LYS A 120 16.49 3.81 8.95
N ALA A 121 16.42 2.54 9.34
CA ALA A 121 15.16 1.85 9.57
C ALA A 121 14.34 2.51 10.70
N ILE A 122 13.05 2.67 10.45
CA ILE A 122 12.02 3.10 11.41
C ILE A 122 11.13 1.89 11.75
N LYS A 123 10.68 1.14 10.73
CA LYS A 123 9.82 -0.04 10.88
C LYS A 123 10.05 -1.03 9.75
N THR A 124 10.01 -2.32 10.05
CA THR A 124 10.04 -3.38 9.04
C THR A 124 8.65 -4.00 8.89
N VAL A 125 8.21 -4.12 7.65
CA VAL A 125 7.02 -4.88 7.24
C VAL A 125 7.55 -6.13 6.53
N TYR A 126 7.47 -7.27 7.21
CA TYR A 126 7.95 -8.53 6.67
C TYR A 126 7.03 -9.01 5.55
N PHE A 127 7.62 -9.68 4.56
CA PHE A 127 6.88 -10.30 3.48
C PHE A 127 5.85 -11.30 4.04
N ASP A 128 4.60 -11.16 3.60
CA ASP A 128 3.51 -12.06 3.93
C ASP A 128 2.99 -12.71 2.65
N LYS A 129 3.25 -14.02 2.53
CA LYS A 129 2.88 -14.81 1.37
C LYS A 129 1.36 -14.85 1.15
N SER A 130 0.57 -14.77 2.23
CA SER A 130 -0.91 -14.78 2.10
C SER A 130 -1.42 -13.59 1.31
N ILE A 131 -0.77 -12.43 1.39
CA ILE A 131 -1.14 -11.24 0.60
C ILE A 131 -0.88 -11.51 -0.89
N GLN A 132 0.26 -12.10 -1.23
CA GLN A 132 0.59 -12.45 -2.62
C GLN A 132 -0.41 -13.48 -3.18
N GLU A 133 -0.77 -14.49 -2.41
CA GLU A 133 -1.76 -15.51 -2.79
C GLU A 133 -3.16 -14.90 -3.01
N LYS A 134 -3.59 -13.97 -2.16
CA LYS A 134 -4.83 -13.19 -2.32
C LYS A 134 -4.81 -12.30 -3.56
N MET A 135 -3.66 -11.71 -3.91
CA MET A 135 -3.52 -10.92 -5.13
C MET A 135 -3.53 -11.78 -6.40
N ALA A 136 -2.87 -12.94 -6.37
CA ALA A 136 -2.80 -13.85 -7.52
C ALA A 136 -4.15 -14.51 -7.85
N THR A 137 -4.99 -14.72 -6.85
CA THR A 137 -6.35 -15.29 -7.00
C THR A 137 -7.42 -14.26 -7.37
N ASN A 138 -7.05 -12.98 -7.55
CA ASN A 138 -7.99 -11.87 -7.72
C ASN A 138 -9.01 -11.79 -6.55
N GLU A 139 -8.64 -12.26 -5.35
CA GLU A 139 -9.52 -12.28 -4.18
C GLU A 139 -9.90 -10.87 -3.75
N PHE A 140 -9.06 -9.88 -4.05
CA PHE A 140 -9.38 -8.47 -3.89
C PHE A 140 -10.45 -7.98 -4.87
N GLY A 141 -10.43 -8.45 -6.12
CA GLY A 141 -11.33 -8.03 -7.20
C GLY A 141 -10.72 -6.99 -8.14
N GLN A 142 -11.38 -6.75 -9.27
CA GLN A 142 -10.99 -5.70 -10.24
C GLN A 142 -11.23 -4.30 -9.65
N GLU A 143 -10.22 -3.44 -9.69
CA GLU A 143 -10.33 -2.08 -9.15
C GLU A 143 -11.07 -1.11 -10.08
N THR A 144 -11.91 -0.26 -9.49
CA THR A 144 -12.40 0.99 -10.07
C THR A 144 -12.32 2.10 -9.04
N LYS A 145 -12.22 3.36 -9.51
CA LYS A 145 -12.01 4.51 -8.64
C LYS A 145 -12.82 5.71 -9.09
N PHE A 146 -13.42 6.41 -8.13
CA PHE A 146 -14.02 7.71 -8.33
C PHE A 146 -13.64 8.65 -7.18
N SER A 147 -12.88 9.71 -7.48
CA SER A 147 -12.38 10.66 -6.49
C SER A 147 -11.64 9.92 -5.34
N ASN A 148 -12.15 10.01 -4.12
CA ASN A 148 -11.58 9.45 -2.90
C ASN A 148 -12.21 8.09 -2.53
N ILE A 149 -12.91 7.44 -3.45
CA ILE A 149 -13.45 6.09 -3.24
C ILE A 149 -12.82 5.13 -4.25
N GLU A 150 -12.24 4.05 -3.74
CA GLU A 150 -11.77 2.90 -4.49
C GLU A 150 -12.71 1.72 -4.21
N VAL A 151 -13.12 1.00 -5.25
CA VAL A 151 -13.96 -0.19 -5.13
C VAL A 151 -13.28 -1.33 -5.87
N PHE A 152 -12.98 -2.41 -5.15
CA PHE A 152 -12.55 -3.67 -5.74
C PHE A 152 -13.76 -4.57 -5.98
N ILE A 153 -13.88 -5.13 -7.18
CA ILE A 153 -15.09 -5.80 -7.66
C ILE A 153 -14.80 -7.27 -7.87
N ASN A 154 -15.53 -8.13 -7.17
CA ASN A 154 -15.45 -9.58 -7.34
C ASN A 154 -16.63 -10.12 -8.15
N ASP A 155 -16.62 -11.43 -8.39
CA ASP A 155 -17.64 -12.13 -9.14
C ASP A 155 -19.07 -11.78 -8.73
N GLY A 156 -19.90 -11.55 -9.73
CA GLY A 156 -21.30 -11.15 -9.57
C GLY A 156 -21.59 -9.66 -9.82
N TYR A 157 -20.55 -8.85 -10.06
CA TYR A 157 -20.65 -7.43 -10.40
C TYR A 157 -19.72 -7.03 -11.54
N THR A 158 -20.06 -5.93 -12.22
CA THR A 158 -19.33 -5.33 -13.34
C THR A 158 -18.53 -4.10 -12.90
N LYS A 159 -17.65 -3.61 -13.78
CA LYS A 159 -16.92 -2.36 -13.57
C LYS A 159 -17.85 -1.15 -13.42
N GLU A 160 -18.96 -1.16 -14.16
CA GLU A 160 -20.01 -0.15 -14.11
C GLU A 160 -20.72 -0.14 -12.75
N ASP A 161 -20.96 -1.31 -12.16
CA ASP A 161 -21.54 -1.43 -10.81
C ASP A 161 -20.61 -0.82 -9.76
N GLY A 162 -19.33 -1.18 -9.80
CA GLY A 162 -18.35 -0.61 -8.87
C GLY A 162 -18.17 0.90 -9.06
N MET A 163 -18.20 1.41 -10.29
CA MET A 163 -18.12 2.86 -10.57
C MET A 163 -19.36 3.59 -10.04
N SER A 164 -20.54 2.99 -10.15
CA SER A 164 -21.79 3.54 -9.61
C SER A 164 -21.75 3.60 -8.08
N LEU A 165 -21.26 2.53 -7.44
CA LEU A 165 -21.04 2.50 -5.99
C LEU A 165 -20.03 3.57 -5.54
N ALA A 166 -18.91 3.69 -6.25
CA ALA A 166 -17.87 4.67 -5.93
C ALA A 166 -18.40 6.12 -5.97
N LYS A 167 -19.20 6.45 -6.99
CA LYS A 167 -19.86 7.77 -7.12
C LYS A 167 -20.85 8.04 -6.01
N PHE A 168 -21.70 7.05 -5.71
CA PHE A 168 -22.66 7.14 -4.63
C PHE A 168 -21.96 7.39 -3.30
N LEU A 169 -20.97 6.55 -2.94
CA LEU A 169 -20.25 6.65 -1.67
C LEU A 169 -19.47 7.95 -1.54
N ASN A 170 -18.84 8.43 -2.62
CA ASN A 170 -18.13 9.71 -2.59
C ASN A 170 -19.10 10.87 -2.29
N THR A 171 -20.33 10.80 -2.81
CA THR A 171 -21.36 11.82 -2.56
C THR A 171 -21.94 11.69 -1.14
N ALA A 172 -22.28 10.47 -0.72
CA ALA A 172 -22.91 10.20 0.57
C ALA A 172 -21.96 10.44 1.75
N MET A 173 -20.67 10.13 1.60
CA MET A 173 -19.67 10.23 2.66
C MET A 173 -18.82 11.50 2.58
N ASN A 174 -18.69 12.10 1.40
CA ASN A 174 -17.82 13.25 1.11
C ASN A 174 -16.42 13.17 1.76
N PRO A 175 -15.66 12.10 1.50
CA PRO A 175 -14.46 11.81 2.26
C PRO A 175 -13.28 12.72 1.87
N SER A 176 -12.51 13.16 2.86
CA SER A 176 -11.28 13.95 2.63
C SER A 176 -10.05 13.09 2.31
N ASN A 177 -10.13 11.78 2.55
CA ASN A 177 -9.07 10.80 2.30
C ASN A 177 -9.64 9.65 1.47
N VAL A 178 -8.76 8.87 0.85
CA VAL A 178 -9.17 7.67 0.12
C VAL A 178 -9.78 6.64 1.09
N ILE A 179 -10.92 6.07 0.70
CA ILE A 179 -11.56 4.94 1.38
C ILE A 179 -11.71 3.81 0.36
N SER A 180 -11.24 2.62 0.74
CA SER A 180 -11.30 1.43 -0.11
C SER A 180 -12.46 0.54 0.30
N PHE A 181 -13.20 0.07 -0.69
CA PHE A 181 -14.33 -0.83 -0.55
C PHE A 181 -14.13 -2.09 -1.40
N GLN A 182 -14.77 -3.19 -1.03
CA GLN A 182 -14.95 -4.36 -1.87
C GLN A 182 -16.44 -4.60 -2.09
N LEU A 183 -16.83 -4.88 -3.33
CA LEU A 183 -18.19 -5.23 -3.73
C LEU A 183 -18.22 -6.67 -4.24
N LYS A 184 -19.02 -7.53 -3.60
CA LYS A 184 -19.23 -8.92 -4.01
C LYS A 184 -20.64 -9.39 -3.65
N LYS A 185 -21.05 -10.57 -4.11
CA LYS A 185 -22.23 -11.24 -3.59
C LYS A 185 -21.87 -12.09 -2.37
N ASN A 186 -22.74 -12.12 -1.36
CA ASN A 186 -22.65 -13.13 -0.30
C ASN A 186 -23.18 -14.49 -0.78
N GLU A 187 -23.11 -15.51 0.08
CA GLU A 187 -23.58 -16.88 -0.25
C GLU A 187 -25.07 -16.93 -0.62
N SER A 188 -25.87 -16.00 -0.10
CA SER A 188 -27.30 -15.86 -0.42
C SER A 188 -27.58 -15.03 -1.67
N GLY A 189 -26.53 -14.59 -2.38
CA GLY A 189 -26.64 -13.78 -3.60
C GLY A 189 -26.95 -12.29 -3.37
N GLN A 190 -26.98 -11.83 -2.12
CA GLN A 190 -27.23 -10.43 -1.76
C GLN A 190 -25.97 -9.58 -1.96
N PRO A 191 -26.09 -8.26 -2.21
CA PRO A 191 -24.97 -7.34 -2.20
C PRO A 191 -24.24 -7.36 -0.86
N LEU A 192 -22.94 -7.59 -0.91
CA LEU A 192 -22.01 -7.49 0.21
C LEU A 192 -21.01 -6.37 -0.08
N ILE A 193 -21.11 -5.30 0.71
CA ILE A 193 -20.28 -4.11 0.61
C ILE A 193 -19.34 -4.08 1.82
N ARG A 194 -18.04 -4.08 1.58
CA ARG A 194 -17.03 -4.25 2.61
C ARG A 194 -16.13 -3.03 2.63
N MET A 195 -16.06 -2.32 3.75
CA MET A 195 -15.27 -1.09 3.90
C MET A 195 -13.99 -1.39 4.67
N ALA A 196 -12.85 -1.15 4.02
CA ALA A 196 -11.55 -1.23 4.68
C ALA A 196 -11.45 -0.16 5.78
N THR A 197 -11.30 -0.62 7.02
CA THR A 197 -11.36 0.18 8.23
C THR A 197 -10.16 -0.17 9.11
N ALA A 198 -9.51 0.86 9.67
CA ALA A 198 -8.46 0.61 10.65
C ALA A 198 -9.06 -0.11 11.88
N PRO A 199 -8.46 -1.21 12.39
CA PRO A 199 -9.06 -1.98 13.49
C PRO A 199 -9.45 -1.15 14.72
N GLY A 200 -8.63 -0.17 15.10
CA GLY A 200 -8.93 0.73 16.23
C GLY A 200 -10.01 1.79 15.95
N ALA A 201 -10.53 1.89 14.72
CA ALA A 201 -11.60 2.80 14.35
C ALA A 201 -12.98 2.12 14.29
N VAL A 202 -13.04 0.79 14.27
CA VAL A 202 -14.29 0.02 14.09
C VAL A 202 -15.32 0.36 15.16
N ASP A 203 -14.90 0.45 16.43
CA ASP A 203 -15.81 0.73 17.55
C ASP A 203 -16.29 2.19 17.59
N ASN A 204 -15.59 3.09 16.91
CA ASN A 204 -15.97 4.51 16.82
C ASN A 204 -16.98 4.78 15.71
N ILE A 205 -17.24 3.80 14.84
CA ILE A 205 -18.23 3.91 13.78
C ILE A 205 -19.60 3.52 14.34
N SER A 206 -20.52 4.47 14.35
CA SER A 206 -21.89 4.26 14.83
C SER A 206 -22.63 3.25 13.96
N ALA A 207 -23.28 2.27 14.61
CA ALA A 207 -24.15 1.32 13.93
C ALA A 207 -25.31 2.03 13.21
N GLN A 208 -25.81 3.15 13.75
CA GLN A 208 -26.85 3.94 13.09
C GLN A 208 -26.34 4.58 11.80
N SER A 209 -25.10 5.08 11.79
CA SER A 209 -24.52 5.65 10.57
C SER A 209 -24.33 4.60 9.46
N ILE A 210 -23.98 3.36 9.84
CA ILE A 210 -23.94 2.25 8.88
C ILE A 210 -25.34 1.89 8.41
N HIS A 211 -26.32 1.81 9.31
CA HIS A 211 -27.72 1.56 8.96
C HIS A 211 -28.26 2.59 7.96
N ASP A 212 -28.09 3.90 8.25
CA ASP A 212 -28.56 4.99 7.39
C ASP A 212 -27.88 4.96 6.01
N LEU A 213 -26.60 4.58 5.96
CA LEU A 213 -25.88 4.40 4.71
C LEU A 213 -26.40 3.18 3.94
N SER A 214 -26.61 2.05 4.61
CA SER A 214 -27.17 0.82 4.03
C SER A 214 -28.57 1.05 3.48
N GLU A 215 -29.43 1.81 4.16
CA GLU A 215 -30.75 2.20 3.68
C GLU A 215 -30.66 2.97 2.36
N LYS A 216 -29.81 4.00 2.30
CA LYS A 216 -29.63 4.81 1.09
C LYS A 216 -29.08 3.97 -0.07
N ILE A 217 -28.08 3.13 0.18
CA ILE A 217 -27.54 2.22 -0.84
C ILE A 217 -28.63 1.26 -1.33
N SER A 218 -29.35 0.62 -0.41
CA SER A 218 -30.43 -0.32 -0.75
C SER A 218 -31.46 0.36 -1.64
N LYS A 219 -31.95 1.54 -1.24
CA LYS A 219 -32.98 2.29 -1.97
C LYS A 219 -32.53 2.79 -3.33
N GLU A 220 -31.34 3.40 -3.40
CA GLU A 220 -30.88 4.11 -4.60
C GLU A 220 -30.15 3.21 -5.60
N MET A 221 -29.52 2.13 -5.13
CA MET A 221 -28.73 1.24 -6.00
C MET A 221 -29.35 -0.13 -6.21
N TYR A 222 -30.16 -0.61 -5.26
CA TYR A 222 -30.67 -1.98 -5.28
C TYR A 222 -32.21 -2.04 -5.17
N ASN A 223 -32.91 -0.95 -5.50
CA ASN A 223 -34.37 -0.86 -5.50
C ASN A 223 -35.04 -1.32 -4.19
N GLY A 224 -34.41 -1.03 -3.06
CA GLY A 224 -34.87 -1.47 -1.74
C GLY A 224 -34.60 -2.96 -1.46
N SER A 225 -33.62 -3.58 -2.10
CA SER A 225 -33.24 -4.97 -1.78
C SER A 225 -32.37 -5.05 -0.53
N PRO A 226 -32.42 -6.14 0.26
CA PRO A 226 -31.51 -6.37 1.37
C PRO A 226 -30.04 -6.37 0.93
N LEU A 227 -29.15 -5.97 1.83
CA LEU A 227 -27.71 -6.01 1.63
C LEU A 227 -26.98 -6.27 2.95
N VAL A 228 -25.71 -6.61 2.87
CA VAL A 228 -24.83 -6.72 4.04
C VAL A 228 -23.71 -5.70 3.90
N PHE A 229 -23.50 -4.90 4.95
CA PHE A 229 -22.37 -4.00 5.05
C PHE A 229 -21.36 -4.55 6.07
N GLU A 230 -20.09 -4.63 5.71
CA GLU A 230 -19.04 -5.08 6.61
C GLU A 230 -17.98 -4.01 6.81
N LEU A 231 -17.54 -3.84 8.04
CA LEU A 231 -16.27 -3.22 8.34
C LEU A 231 -15.22 -4.32 8.35
N THR A 232 -14.16 -4.12 7.58
CA THR A 232 -13.08 -5.10 7.44
C THR A 232 -11.75 -4.45 7.80
N ASP A 233 -10.73 -5.27 8.00
CA ASP A 233 -9.37 -4.75 7.87
C ASP A 233 -9.08 -4.42 6.38
N THR A 234 -7.88 -3.93 6.13
CA THR A 234 -7.36 -3.59 4.80
C THR A 234 -7.09 -4.78 3.88
N GLN A 235 -7.12 -6.01 4.39
CA GLN A 235 -7.05 -7.23 3.60
C GLN A 235 -8.46 -7.79 3.33
N PHE A 236 -9.50 -7.02 3.65
CA PHE A 236 -10.89 -7.43 3.64
C PHE A 236 -11.14 -8.71 4.48
N ASN A 237 -10.51 -8.83 5.64
CA ASN A 237 -10.97 -9.78 6.67
C ASN A 237 -12.05 -9.09 7.51
N THR A 238 -13.20 -9.75 7.71
CA THR A 238 -14.36 -9.16 8.40
C THR A 238 -14.04 -8.88 9.87
N LEU A 239 -14.29 -7.65 10.31
CA LEU A 239 -14.20 -7.22 11.70
C LEU A 239 -15.58 -7.08 12.33
N LYS A 240 -16.55 -6.55 11.57
CA LYS A 240 -17.93 -6.37 12.02
C LYS A 240 -18.88 -6.40 10.83
N SER A 241 -20.05 -7.01 11.01
CA SER A 241 -21.06 -7.18 9.95
C SER A 241 -22.39 -6.55 10.37
N PHE A 242 -23.04 -5.89 9.42
CA PHE A 242 -24.29 -5.15 9.55
C PHE A 242 -25.25 -5.59 8.44
N PRO A 243 -26.07 -6.63 8.67
CA PRO A 243 -27.13 -6.97 7.74
C PRO A 243 -28.18 -5.86 7.74
N TYR A 244 -28.64 -5.47 6.55
CA TYR A 244 -29.70 -4.50 6.36
C TYR A 244 -30.87 -5.15 5.65
N THR A 245 -32.05 -4.99 6.22
CA THR A 245 -33.33 -5.35 5.60
C THR A 245 -34.23 -4.10 5.67
N PRO A 246 -34.81 -3.65 4.54
CA PRO A 246 -35.67 -2.47 4.50
C PRO A 246 -37.01 -2.64 5.22
#